data_AF-A0AAX2KMD3-F1
#
_entry.id   AF-A0AAX2KMD3-F1
#
_cell.length_a   1.000
_cell.length_b   1.000
_cell.length_c   1.000
_cell.angle_alpha   90.00
_cell.angle_beta   90.00
_cell.angle_gamma   90.00
#
_symmetry.space_group_name_H-M   'P 1'
#
loop_
_entity.id
_entity.type
_entity.pdbx_description
1 polymer ?
#
loop_
_entity_poly.entity_id
_entity_poly.type
_entity_poly.pdbx_seq_one_letter_code
_entity_poly.pdbx_strand_id
1 'polypeptide(L)'
;MTEYIYLASEQPLSTGSITLNGLSKPTGNLLNKAFFFFINDFEGDPPGKFSYSNYLKTLNYQVCSMCSLPSDNQNIETPSAIALLGYIRNHFKNTCTTKLYILSALNGFENKPISKTVTRKLSDLSYKDLYYQEMKLLKIIR
;
A
#
# COMPACT_ATOMS: atom_id res chain seq x y z
N MET A 1 -4.40 5.97 17.88
CA MET A 1 -3.39 5.76 16.83
C MET A 1 -4.12 5.39 15.56
N THR A 2 -3.59 5.80 14.42
CA THR A 2 -4.26 5.67 13.12
C THR A 2 -3.66 4.52 12.34
N GLU A 3 -4.49 3.71 11.69
CA GLU A 3 -4.07 2.60 10.83
C GLU A 3 -3.52 3.12 9.52
N TYR A 4 -2.39 2.58 9.07
CA TYR A 4 -1.74 2.93 7.82
C TYR A 4 -1.39 1.68 7.01
N ILE A 5 -1.30 1.88 5.71
CA ILE A 5 -0.61 0.96 4.81
C ILE A 5 0.61 1.66 4.21
N TYR A 6 1.73 0.95 4.20
CA TYR A 6 3.00 1.39 3.64
C TYR A 6 3.34 0.48 2.48
N LEU A 7 3.40 1.04 1.28
CA LEU A 7 3.73 0.31 0.07
C LEU A 7 5.18 0.56 -0.28
N ALA A 8 5.85 -0.47 -0.78
CA ALA A 8 7.20 -0.38 -1.28
C ALA A 8 7.35 -1.16 -2.59
N SER A 9 8.08 -0.61 -3.56
CA SER A 9 8.29 -1.23 -4.87
C SER A 9 9.69 -0.94 -5.44
N GLU A 10 10.07 -1.74 -6.43
CA GLU A 10 11.29 -1.55 -7.22
C GLU A 10 11.17 -0.39 -8.20
N GLN A 11 9.94 0.01 -8.54
CA GLN A 11 9.63 1.06 -9.50
C GLN A 11 8.82 2.18 -8.81
N PRO A 12 8.89 3.43 -9.30
CA PRO A 12 8.13 4.56 -8.73
C PRO A 12 6.65 4.24 -8.57
N LEU A 13 6.13 4.44 -7.35
CA LEU A 13 4.71 4.29 -7.03
C LEU A 13 3.98 5.59 -7.30
N SER A 14 2.81 5.51 -7.95
CA SER A 14 1.99 6.69 -8.19
C SER A 14 1.41 7.22 -6.87
N THR A 15 1.54 8.53 -6.64
CA THR A 15 0.96 9.25 -5.51
C THR A 15 -0.40 9.88 -5.87
N GLY A 16 -1.14 10.33 -4.86
CA GLY A 16 -2.44 10.96 -4.98
C GLY A 16 -3.61 10.06 -4.60
N SER A 17 -4.81 10.50 -4.98
CA SER A 17 -6.06 9.86 -4.58
C SER A 17 -6.36 8.60 -5.38
N ILE A 18 -6.61 7.49 -4.70
CA ILE A 18 -7.11 6.24 -5.28
C ILE A 18 -8.62 6.16 -5.06
N THR A 19 -9.33 6.01 -6.17
CA THR A 19 -10.79 5.84 -6.20
C THR A 19 -11.13 4.49 -6.85
N LEU A 20 -12.42 4.14 -6.90
CA LEU A 20 -12.85 2.93 -7.63
C LEU A 20 -12.46 2.97 -9.11
N ASN A 21 -12.39 4.16 -9.70
CA ASN A 21 -12.02 4.37 -11.10
C ASN A 21 -10.49 4.43 -11.32
N GLY A 22 -9.70 4.12 -10.28
CA GLY A 22 -8.25 4.21 -10.30
C GLY A 22 -7.72 5.54 -9.77
N LEU A 23 -6.53 5.92 -10.26
CA LEU A 23 -5.79 7.09 -9.79
C LEU A 23 -6.43 8.37 -10.32
N SER A 24 -6.89 9.24 -9.42
CA SER A 24 -7.43 10.55 -9.77
C SER A 24 -6.42 11.65 -9.44
N LYS A 25 -6.22 12.60 -10.37
CA LYS A 25 -5.46 13.82 -10.08
C LYS A 25 -6.15 14.60 -8.95
N PRO A 26 -5.40 15.30 -8.08
CA PRO A 26 -5.99 16.11 -7.03
C PRO A 26 -6.73 17.29 -7.67
N THR A 27 -8.04 17.15 -7.86
CA THR A 27 -8.95 18.29 -8.05
C THR A 27 -9.57 18.58 -6.69
N GLY A 28 -9.62 19.85 -6.31
CA GLY A 28 -9.90 20.32 -4.93
C GLY A 28 -11.22 19.89 -4.28
N ASN A 29 -12.03 19.04 -4.93
CA ASN A 29 -13.30 18.50 -4.45
C ASN A 29 -13.34 16.96 -4.26
N LEU A 30 -12.20 16.25 -4.36
CA LEU A 30 -12.16 14.77 -4.32
C LEU A 30 -12.09 14.13 -2.92
N LEU A 31 -12.01 14.93 -1.84
CA LEU A 31 -11.87 14.41 -0.48
C LEU A 31 -12.96 13.40 -0.07
N ASN A 32 -14.15 13.46 -0.69
CA ASN A 32 -15.28 12.59 -0.32
C ASN A 32 -15.38 11.27 -1.12
N LYS A 33 -14.47 10.97 -2.07
CA LYS A 33 -14.55 9.73 -2.88
C LYS A 33 -13.24 8.91 -2.97
N ALA A 34 -12.17 9.38 -2.35
CA ALA A 34 -10.90 8.66 -2.32
C ALA A 34 -10.89 7.62 -1.19
N PHE A 35 -10.51 6.38 -1.51
CA PHE A 35 -10.29 5.34 -0.51
C PHE A 35 -8.89 5.45 0.11
N PHE A 36 -7.91 5.86 -0.68
CA PHE A 36 -6.54 6.12 -0.23
C PHE A 36 -6.08 7.44 -0.81
N PHE A 37 -5.24 8.13 -0.05
CA PHE A 37 -4.44 9.24 -0.51
C PHE A 37 -2.97 8.87 -0.30
N PHE A 38 -2.32 8.37 -1.35
CA PHE A 38 -0.92 7.94 -1.26
C PHE A 38 -0.02 9.14 -1.33
N ILE A 39 0.76 9.33 -0.27
CA ILE A 39 1.76 10.38 -0.18
C ILE A 39 3.14 9.78 -0.12
N ASN A 40 4.09 10.58 -0.55
CA ASN A 40 5.50 10.30 -0.46
C ASN A 40 6.09 11.28 0.58
N ASP A 41 5.63 11.19 1.82
CA ASP A 41 6.01 12.09 2.93
C ASP A 41 7.40 11.73 3.48
N PHE A 42 8.40 11.74 2.60
CA PHE A 42 9.79 11.75 3.00
C PHE A 42 10.25 13.20 3.11
N GLU A 43 10.29 13.73 4.34
CA GLU A 43 11.15 14.88 4.65
C GLU A 43 12.58 14.36 4.89
N GLY A 44 13.48 14.63 3.95
CA GLY A 44 14.91 14.36 4.11
C GLY A 44 15.69 14.62 2.82
N ASP A 45 16.67 15.52 2.91
CA ASP A 45 17.64 15.85 1.86
C ASP A 45 18.32 14.61 1.21
N PRO A 46 18.80 14.71 -0.05
CA PRO A 46 19.39 13.59 -0.77
C PRO A 46 20.80 13.22 -0.24
N PRO A 47 21.32 11.99 -0.44
CA PRO A 47 20.67 10.73 -0.78
C PRO A 47 20.84 9.71 0.38
N GLY A 48 20.00 9.84 1.40
CA GLY A 48 19.79 8.79 2.40
C GLY A 48 18.46 8.11 2.15
N LYS A 49 18.45 6.88 1.63
CA LYS A 49 17.24 6.08 1.36
C LYS A 49 16.51 5.74 2.68
N PHE A 50 15.80 6.70 3.27
CA PHE A 50 14.99 6.44 4.46
C PHE A 50 13.77 5.59 4.06
N SER A 51 13.51 4.56 4.85
CA SER A 51 12.39 3.65 4.63
C SER A 51 11.42 3.80 5.79
N TYR A 52 10.11 3.75 5.51
CA TYR A 52 9.09 3.74 6.57
C TYR A 52 9.30 2.59 7.56
N SER A 53 9.94 1.50 7.14
CA SER A 53 10.19 0.33 7.98
C SER A 53 11.45 -0.41 7.56
N ASN A 54 12.14 -1.01 8.53
CA ASN A 54 13.21 -1.98 8.29
C ASN A 54 12.77 -3.15 7.40
N TYR A 55 11.47 -3.47 7.35
CA TYR A 55 10.91 -4.53 6.50
C TYR A 55 10.77 -4.13 5.02
N LEU A 56 10.82 -2.83 4.72
CA LEU A 56 10.62 -2.28 3.37
C LEU A 56 11.92 -1.73 2.75
N LYS A 57 13.00 -1.61 3.54
CA LYS A 57 14.29 -1.04 3.13
C LYS A 57 14.93 -1.64 1.88
N THR A 58 14.53 -2.85 1.49
CA THR A 58 15.04 -3.52 0.28
C THR A 58 14.42 -2.96 -1.01
N LEU A 59 13.45 -2.05 -0.91
CA LEU A 59 12.71 -1.46 -2.02
C LEU A 59 12.83 0.07 -1.97
N ASN A 60 13.13 0.67 -3.12
CA ASN A 60 13.56 2.07 -3.21
C ASN A 60 12.41 3.07 -3.20
N TYR A 61 11.25 2.69 -3.74
CA TYR A 61 10.11 3.59 -3.90
C TYR A 61 9.03 3.20 -2.92
N GLN A 62 8.61 4.15 -2.11
CA GLN A 62 7.71 3.89 -1.00
C GLN A 62 6.64 4.98 -0.94
N VAL A 63 5.42 4.62 -0.59
CA VAL A 63 4.32 5.56 -0.32
C VAL A 63 3.53 5.05 0.87
N CYS A 64 2.86 5.95 1.58
CA CYS A 64 1.97 5.56 2.67
C CYS A 64 0.59 6.20 2.48
N SER A 65 -0.42 5.61 3.11
CA SER A 65 -1.73 6.20 3.22
C SER A 65 -2.42 5.73 4.49
N MET A 66 -3.29 6.58 5.03
CA MET A 66 -4.24 6.16 6.05
C MET A 66 -5.08 5.00 5.50
N CYS A 67 -5.25 3.96 6.31
CA CYS A 67 -5.93 2.74 5.91
C CYS A 67 -7.45 2.91 5.97
N SER A 68 -8.13 2.49 4.90
CA SER A 68 -9.58 2.36 4.82
C SER A 68 -10.02 0.93 4.47
N LEU A 69 -9.14 -0.05 4.72
CA LEU A 69 -9.39 -1.46 4.44
C LEU A 69 -10.16 -2.08 5.61
N PRO A 70 -11.11 -2.98 5.34
CA PRO A 70 -11.78 -3.72 6.40
C PRO A 70 -10.79 -4.65 7.09
N SER A 71 -11.11 -5.03 8.33
CA SER A 71 -10.36 -6.05 9.06
C SER A 71 -10.52 -7.44 8.44
N ASP A 72 -9.54 -8.32 8.65
CA ASP A 72 -9.49 -9.66 8.06
C ASP A 72 -10.62 -10.62 8.48
N ASN A 73 -11.37 -10.29 9.53
CA ASN A 73 -12.54 -11.02 10.00
C ASN A 73 -13.83 -10.73 9.21
N GLN A 74 -13.80 -9.78 8.26
CA GLN A 74 -14.96 -9.43 7.44
C GLN A 74 -14.90 -10.18 6.10
N ASN A 75 -15.90 -11.00 5.79
CA ASN A 75 -16.00 -11.68 4.49
C ASN A 75 -16.74 -10.83 3.44
N ILE A 76 -16.47 -9.52 3.40
CA ILE A 76 -17.22 -8.56 2.57
C ILE A 76 -16.29 -7.91 1.57
N GLU A 77 -16.54 -8.11 0.27
CA GLU A 77 -15.83 -7.38 -0.78
C GLU A 77 -16.10 -5.88 -0.63
N THR A 78 -15.05 -5.08 -0.41
CA THR A 78 -15.19 -3.62 -0.25
C THR A 78 -14.62 -2.87 -1.46
N PRO A 79 -15.23 -1.74 -1.84
CA PRO A 79 -14.70 -0.87 -2.89
C PRO A 79 -13.25 -0.43 -2.64
N SER A 80 -12.84 -0.22 -1.38
CA SER A 80 -11.46 0.14 -1.03
C SER A 80 -10.47 -0.99 -1.35
N ALA A 81 -10.80 -2.24 -1.00
CA ALA A 81 -9.94 -3.38 -1.32
C ALA A 81 -9.84 -3.63 -2.83
N ILE A 82 -10.94 -3.46 -3.57
CA ILE A 82 -10.97 -3.57 -5.04
C ILE A 82 -10.14 -2.46 -5.69
N ALA A 83 -10.27 -1.22 -5.21
CA ALA A 83 -9.49 -0.10 -5.73
C ALA A 83 -7.99 -0.29 -5.51
N LEU A 84 -7.58 -0.78 -4.33
CA LEU A 84 -6.17 -1.08 -4.05
C LEU A 84 -5.66 -2.25 -4.89
N LEU A 85 -6.45 -3.30 -5.09
CA LEU A 85 -6.11 -4.40 -5.99
C LEU A 85 -5.90 -3.91 -7.43
N GLY A 86 -6.78 -3.03 -7.91
CA GLY A 86 -6.66 -2.38 -9.22
C GLY A 86 -5.40 -1.53 -9.33
N TYR A 87 -5.08 -0.74 -8.30
CA TYR A 87 -3.84 0.04 -8.21
C TYR A 87 -2.60 -0.85 -8.35
N ILE A 88 -2.52 -1.94 -7.57
CA ILE A 88 -1.40 -2.89 -7.59
C ILE A 88 -1.27 -3.52 -8.98
N ARG A 89 -2.36 -4.06 -9.52
CA ARG A 89 -2.34 -4.71 -10.85
C ARG A 89 -1.92 -3.75 -11.94
N ASN A 90 -2.39 -2.51 -11.91
CA ASN A 90 -1.98 -1.47 -12.84
C ASN A 90 -0.50 -1.11 -12.69
N HIS A 91 0.02 -1.03 -11.46
CA HIS A 91 1.44 -0.79 -11.20
C HIS A 91 2.32 -1.88 -11.81
N PHE A 92 1.97 -3.16 -11.62
CA PHE A 92 2.66 -4.25 -12.30
C PHE A 92 2.49 -4.17 -13.81
N LYS A 93 1.29 -3.92 -14.34
CA LYS A 93 1.06 -3.85 -15.79
C LYS A 93 1.90 -2.76 -16.47
N ASN A 94 2.03 -1.60 -15.83
CA ASN A 94 2.62 -0.41 -16.44
C ASN A 94 4.11 -0.23 -16.11
N THR A 95 4.71 -1.13 -15.34
CA THR A 95 6.11 -1.06 -14.95
C THR A 95 6.82 -2.43 -15.06
N CYS A 96 8.15 -2.42 -15.03
CA CYS A 96 8.96 -3.63 -14.96
C CYS A 96 9.11 -4.18 -13.53
N THR A 97 8.27 -3.78 -12.57
CA THR A 97 8.37 -4.26 -11.19
C THR A 97 8.12 -5.77 -11.11
N THR A 98 8.95 -6.46 -10.34
CA THR A 98 8.81 -7.90 -10.06
C THR A 98 8.29 -8.15 -8.65
N LYS A 99 8.42 -7.17 -7.75
CA LYS A 99 7.92 -7.24 -6.37
C LYS A 99 7.31 -5.92 -5.89
N LEU A 100 6.30 -6.04 -5.02
CA LEU A 100 5.70 -4.95 -4.26
C LEU A 100 5.35 -5.45 -2.87
N TYR A 101 5.74 -4.73 -1.83
CA TYR A 101 5.44 -5.08 -0.44
C TYR A 101 4.42 -4.09 0.14
N ILE A 102 3.54 -4.61 0.99
CA ILE A 102 2.56 -3.83 1.75
C ILE A 102 2.72 -4.19 3.22
N LEU A 103 3.02 -3.20 4.05
CA LEU A 103 3.01 -3.32 5.50
C LEU A 103 1.76 -2.62 6.04
N SER A 104 0.96 -3.33 6.81
CA SER A 104 -0.13 -2.78 7.62
C SER A 104 0.40 -2.51 9.02
N ALA A 105 0.34 -1.27 9.50
CA ALA A 105 0.79 -0.91 10.85
C ALA A 105 0.09 0.36 11.34
N LEU A 106 0.00 0.53 12.65
CA LEU A 106 -0.31 1.82 13.25
C LEU A 106 0.81 2.83 12.98
N ASN A 107 0.45 4.09 12.77
CA ASN A 107 1.43 5.18 12.62
C ASN A 107 2.39 5.23 13.83
N GLY A 108 3.70 5.18 13.57
CA GLY A 108 4.77 5.12 14.57
C GLY A 108 5.16 3.71 15.03
N PHE A 109 4.53 2.66 14.48
CA PHE A 109 4.70 1.27 14.89
C PHE A 109 5.29 0.40 13.78
N GLU A 110 5.79 1.01 12.70
CA GLU A 110 6.23 0.36 11.46
C GLU A 110 7.40 -0.62 11.66
N ASN A 111 8.10 -0.54 12.80
CA ASN A 111 9.23 -1.40 13.15
C ASN A 111 8.93 -2.38 14.30
N LYS A 112 7.67 -2.53 14.72
CA LYS A 112 7.28 -3.59 15.64
C LYS A 112 7.48 -4.98 15.03
N PRO A 113 7.53 -6.06 15.85
CA PRO A 113 7.57 -7.42 15.32
C PRO A 113 6.38 -7.72 14.40
N ILE A 114 6.67 -8.33 13.25
CA ILE A 114 5.65 -8.76 12.28
C ILE A 114 4.77 -9.85 12.89
N SER A 115 3.46 -9.64 12.90
CA SER A 115 2.48 -10.61 13.36
C SER A 115 2.23 -11.70 12.32
N LYS A 116 2.31 -11.34 11.04
CA LYS A 116 2.03 -12.24 9.91
C LYS A 116 2.77 -11.80 8.66
N THR A 117 3.47 -12.74 8.03
CA THR A 117 4.03 -12.54 6.68
C THR A 117 3.26 -13.40 5.68
N VAL A 118 2.80 -12.80 4.60
CA VAL A 118 2.13 -13.51 3.50
C VAL A 118 2.87 -13.22 2.22
N THR A 119 3.14 -14.25 1.41
CA THR A 119 3.63 -14.07 0.04
C THR A 119 2.56 -14.55 -0.94
N ARG A 120 2.31 -13.76 -1.98
CA ARG A 120 1.33 -14.06 -3.04
C ARG A 120 1.94 -13.76 -4.39
N LYS A 121 1.67 -14.63 -5.37
CA LYS A 121 1.88 -14.29 -6.77
C LYS A 121 0.84 -13.28 -7.21
N LEU A 122 1.18 -12.40 -8.14
CA LEU A 122 0.25 -11.40 -8.69
C LEU A 122 -0.98 -12.07 -9.31
N SER A 123 -0.80 -13.24 -9.94
CA SER A 123 -1.90 -14.06 -10.52
C SER A 123 -2.92 -14.52 -9.47
N ASP A 124 -2.45 -14.75 -8.25
CA ASP A 124 -3.24 -15.37 -7.19
C ASP A 124 -3.73 -14.32 -6.18
N LEU A 125 -3.33 -13.05 -6.35
CA LEU A 125 -3.66 -11.96 -5.44
C LEU A 125 -5.16 -11.63 -5.54
N SER A 126 -5.83 -11.74 -4.40
CA SER A 126 -7.25 -11.39 -4.22
C SER A 126 -7.42 -10.15 -3.35
N TYR A 127 -8.63 -9.58 -3.34
CA TYR A 127 -8.94 -8.45 -2.45
C TYR A 127 -8.84 -8.82 -0.97
N LYS A 128 -9.08 -10.08 -0.61
CA LYS A 128 -9.03 -10.57 0.79
C LYS A 128 -7.61 -10.54 1.35
N ASP A 129 -6.60 -10.75 0.49
CA ASP A 129 -5.20 -10.65 0.91
C ASP A 129 -4.83 -9.22 1.34
N LEU A 130 -5.61 -8.22 0.91
CA LEU A 130 -5.35 -6.81 1.20
C LEU A 130 -5.95 -6.34 2.54
N TYR A 131 -6.94 -7.04 3.10
CA TYR A 131 -7.61 -6.63 4.34
C TYR A 131 -6.66 -6.30 5.49
N TYR A 132 -7.01 -5.30 6.28
CA TYR A 132 -6.16 -4.83 7.35
C TYR A 132 -5.96 -5.90 8.41
N GLN A 133 -4.70 -6.10 8.77
CA GLN A 133 -4.31 -6.85 9.94
C GLN A 133 -3.04 -6.20 10.47
N GLU A 134 -3.06 -5.79 11.74
CA GLU A 134 -1.95 -5.07 12.37
C GLU A 134 -0.65 -5.87 12.27
N MET A 135 0.43 -5.19 11.85
CA MET A 135 1.76 -5.77 11.59
C MET A 135 1.78 -6.92 10.58
N LYS A 136 0.87 -6.91 9.61
CA LYS A 136 0.92 -7.83 8.46
C LYS A 136 1.84 -7.29 7.37
N LEU A 137 2.80 -8.11 6.95
CA LEU A 137 3.63 -7.88 5.78
C LEU A 137 3.17 -8.77 4.62
N LEU A 138 2.53 -8.18 3.61
CA LEU A 138 2.18 -8.83 2.36
C LEU A 138 3.26 -8.57 1.30
N LYS A 139 3.84 -9.65 0.76
CA LYS A 139 4.80 -9.63 -0.34
C LYS A 139 4.14 -10.12 -1.61
N ILE A 140 4.03 -9.25 -2.61
CA ILE A 140 3.45 -9.57 -3.92
C ILE A 140 4.60 -9.72 -4.91
N ILE A 141 4.64 -10.84 -5.62
CA ILE A 141 5.68 -11.17 -6.61
C ILE A 141 5.03 -11.48 -7.96
N ARG A 142 5.71 -11.14 -9.05
CA ARG A 142 5.28 -11.52 -10.41
C ARG A 142 5.55 -12.99 -10.68
#